data_AF-A0A5C7I1S3-F1
#
_entry.id   AF-A0A5C7I1S3-F1
#
_cell.length_a   1.000
_cell.length_b   1.000
_cell.length_c   1.000
_cell.angle_alpha   90.00
_cell.angle_beta   90.00
_cell.angle_gamma   90.00
#
_symmetry.space_group_name_H-M   'P 1'
#
loop_
_entity.id
_entity.type
_entity.pdbx_description
1 polymer ?
#
loop_
_entity_poly.entity_id
_entity_poly.type
_entity_poly.pdbx_seq_one_letter_code
_entity_poly.pdbx_strand_id
1 'polypeptide(L)'
;MISQMEKRLEDYENDPQVKLVILKGNGKAFCAGGDNIAIYKFLTAGDWSFGSSYFNKLFTLQYLVSTYKKPLVAILDGVVMGGGAAVSMLADFKIVTENTVFSVPEGALGSSIGDSYSLSRLPGYFGEYLALTGVQIDGAEMIECGLATHFVFSKDLRPLENALEKVDSPDTSAISQLIRKFMHKPNIKQHSVYNRLPTVNKCFSGETVEDILLSLVRIFVEEKTVNSDVYEWQPSKLELVTKEMVDRCFDKLVNEKNLEFLISPSRSKLVDNIVSSKL
;
A
#
# COMPACT_ATOMS: atom_id res chain seq x y z
N MET A 1 10.51 -3.28 -15.98
CA MET A 1 9.02 -3.35 -16.03
C MET A 1 8.40 -1.97 -15.97
N ILE A 2 8.67 -1.14 -14.94
CA ILE A 2 8.10 0.22 -14.79
C ILE A 2 8.19 1.05 -16.08
N SER A 3 9.40 1.23 -16.65
CA SER A 3 9.56 2.02 -17.89
C SER A 3 8.85 1.44 -19.12
N GLN A 4 8.60 0.13 -19.16
CA GLN A 4 7.81 -0.47 -20.26
C GLN A 4 6.32 -0.17 -20.07
N MET A 5 5.82 -0.23 -18.83
CA MET A 5 4.43 0.13 -18.52
C MET A 5 4.17 1.60 -18.80
N GLU A 6 5.05 2.48 -18.32
CA GLU A 6 5.00 3.93 -18.57
C GLU A 6 4.88 4.22 -20.07
N LYS A 7 5.84 3.72 -20.87
CA LYS A 7 5.82 3.89 -22.33
C LYS A 7 4.53 3.38 -22.98
N ARG A 8 4.02 2.22 -22.56
CA ARG A 8 2.79 1.65 -23.12
C ARG A 8 1.55 2.48 -22.76
N LEU A 9 1.49 3.00 -21.54
CA LEU A 9 0.42 3.91 -21.13
C LEU A 9 0.49 5.21 -21.93
N GLU A 10 1.68 5.78 -22.16
CA GLU A 10 1.83 6.96 -23.03
C GLU A 10 1.39 6.69 -24.47
N ASP A 11 1.78 5.54 -25.04
CA ASP A 11 1.35 5.11 -26.38
C ASP A 11 -0.18 4.96 -26.43
N TYR A 12 -0.77 4.28 -25.45
CA TYR A 12 -2.20 4.00 -25.37
C TYR A 12 -3.03 5.23 -25.07
N GLU A 13 -2.52 6.22 -24.34
CA GLU A 13 -3.25 7.46 -24.07
C GLU A 13 -3.53 8.23 -25.38
N ASN A 14 -2.59 8.21 -26.31
CA ASN A 14 -2.69 8.94 -27.58
C ASN A 14 -3.39 8.16 -28.70
N ASP A 15 -3.57 6.84 -28.56
CA ASP A 15 -4.20 6.01 -29.58
C ASP A 15 -5.74 6.09 -29.53
N PRO A 16 -6.45 6.66 -30.53
CA PRO A 16 -7.90 6.77 -30.51
C PRO A 16 -8.63 5.41 -30.55
N GLN A 17 -7.97 4.32 -30.92
CA GLN A 17 -8.55 2.96 -30.89
C GLN A 17 -8.65 2.40 -29.47
N VAL A 18 -7.77 2.83 -28.56
CA VAL A 18 -7.80 2.39 -27.16
C VAL A 18 -8.87 3.15 -26.39
N LYS A 19 -9.86 2.43 -25.84
CA LYS A 19 -10.99 3.00 -25.07
C LYS A 19 -10.79 2.92 -23.56
N LEU A 20 -10.10 1.91 -23.09
CA LEU A 20 -9.73 1.70 -21.69
C LEU A 20 -8.45 0.88 -21.61
N VAL A 21 -7.82 0.86 -20.45
CA VAL A 21 -6.65 0.02 -20.17
C VAL A 21 -6.95 -0.90 -19.00
N ILE A 22 -6.60 -2.20 -19.13
CA ILE A 22 -6.71 -3.17 -18.06
C ILE A 22 -5.31 -3.44 -17.48
N LEU A 23 -5.13 -3.19 -16.19
CA LEU A 23 -3.97 -3.66 -15.43
C LEU A 23 -4.33 -4.97 -14.72
N LYS A 24 -3.59 -6.04 -15.03
CA LYS A 24 -3.77 -7.35 -14.39
C LYS A 24 -2.43 -8.05 -14.16
N GLY A 25 -2.39 -8.91 -13.14
CA GLY A 25 -1.26 -9.81 -12.90
C GLY A 25 -1.31 -11.04 -13.79
N ASN A 26 -0.21 -11.81 -13.77
CA ASN A 26 -0.14 -13.12 -14.40
C ASN A 26 0.18 -14.17 -13.33
N GLY A 27 -0.72 -15.12 -13.11
CA GLY A 27 -0.56 -16.20 -12.13
C GLY A 27 -1.30 -15.94 -10.82
N LYS A 28 -0.70 -16.32 -9.69
CA LYS A 28 -1.35 -16.32 -8.35
C LYS A 28 -1.33 -14.96 -7.64
N ALA A 29 -0.66 -13.97 -8.20
CA ALA A 29 -0.52 -12.65 -7.61
C ALA A 29 -0.76 -11.58 -8.67
N PHE A 30 -1.38 -10.48 -8.26
CA PHE A 30 -1.42 -9.26 -9.04
C PHE A 30 -0.02 -8.64 -9.09
N CYS A 31 0.54 -8.31 -7.92
CA CYS A 31 1.90 -7.83 -7.74
C CYS A 31 2.33 -8.02 -6.28
N ALA A 32 3.45 -8.69 -6.05
CA ALA A 32 3.97 -9.00 -4.71
C ALA A 32 5.00 -7.98 -4.20
N GLY A 33 5.08 -6.79 -4.81
CA GLY A 33 6.03 -5.74 -4.46
C GLY A 33 7.19 -5.58 -5.45
N GLY A 34 8.01 -4.55 -5.19
CA GLY A 34 9.21 -4.25 -5.98
C GLY A 34 10.40 -5.15 -5.61
N ASP A 35 11.44 -5.15 -6.44
CA ASP A 35 12.70 -5.85 -6.15
C ASP A 35 13.55 -5.08 -5.14
N ASN A 36 13.06 -5.02 -3.90
CA ASN A 36 13.72 -4.34 -2.79
C ASN A 36 15.05 -5.02 -2.43
N ILE A 37 15.22 -6.31 -2.76
CA ILE A 37 16.49 -7.04 -2.56
C ILE A 37 17.56 -6.47 -3.50
N ALA A 38 17.24 -6.23 -4.77
CA ALA A 38 18.16 -5.59 -5.70
C ALA A 38 18.52 -4.17 -5.22
N ILE A 39 17.52 -3.36 -4.84
CA ILE A 39 17.75 -2.00 -4.32
C ILE A 39 18.70 -2.04 -3.11
N TYR A 40 18.45 -2.93 -2.16
CA TYR A 40 19.29 -3.10 -0.98
C TYR A 40 20.74 -3.47 -1.31
N LYS A 41 20.95 -4.36 -2.30
CA LYS A 41 22.30 -4.76 -2.75
C LYS A 41 23.06 -3.59 -3.38
N PHE A 42 22.41 -2.77 -4.20
CA PHE A 42 23.06 -1.59 -4.80
C PHE A 42 23.37 -0.52 -3.74
N LEU A 43 22.44 -0.30 -2.80
CA LEU A 43 22.65 0.65 -1.70
C LEU A 43 23.85 0.27 -0.83
N THR A 44 23.97 -1.02 -0.46
CA THR A 44 25.11 -1.51 0.33
C THR A 44 26.43 -1.51 -0.43
N ALA A 45 26.40 -1.55 -1.75
CA ALA A 45 27.57 -1.35 -2.61
C ALA A 45 27.94 0.14 -2.79
N GLY A 46 27.22 1.07 -2.17
CA GLY A 46 27.44 2.51 -2.29
C GLY A 46 26.81 3.16 -3.53
N ASP A 47 26.06 2.39 -4.33
CA ASP A 47 25.36 2.91 -5.51
C ASP A 47 23.91 3.28 -5.17
N TRP A 48 23.76 4.51 -4.66
CA TRP A 48 22.45 5.11 -4.38
C TRP A 48 21.68 5.52 -5.65
N SER A 49 22.38 5.62 -6.80
CA SER A 49 21.78 6.10 -8.05
C SER A 49 20.76 5.11 -8.62
N PHE A 50 20.97 3.81 -8.40
CA PHE A 50 20.02 2.76 -8.78
C PHE A 50 18.68 2.93 -8.06
N GLY A 51 18.70 3.06 -6.73
CA GLY A 51 17.51 3.26 -5.92
C GLY A 51 16.78 4.56 -6.30
N SER A 52 17.53 5.66 -6.45
CA SER A 52 16.97 6.93 -6.90
C SER A 52 16.30 6.83 -8.28
N SER A 53 16.96 6.19 -9.26
CA SER A 53 16.38 5.98 -10.60
C SER A 53 15.12 5.11 -10.56
N TYR A 54 15.11 4.07 -9.72
CA TYR A 54 13.96 3.19 -9.53
C TYR A 54 12.76 3.96 -8.99
N PHE A 55 12.92 4.68 -7.88
CA PHE A 55 11.82 5.43 -7.27
C PHE A 55 11.35 6.58 -8.15
N ASN A 56 12.26 7.28 -8.84
CA ASN A 56 11.88 8.32 -9.79
C ASN A 56 10.92 7.75 -10.85
N LYS A 57 11.30 6.66 -11.52
CA LYS A 57 10.44 5.99 -12.52
C LYS A 57 9.13 5.51 -11.92
N LEU A 58 9.14 4.98 -10.71
CA LEU A 58 7.94 4.48 -10.03
C LEU A 58 6.96 5.63 -9.73
N PHE A 59 7.44 6.75 -9.21
CA PHE A 59 6.61 7.93 -8.94
C PHE A 59 6.13 8.60 -10.21
N THR A 60 6.95 8.65 -11.28
CA THR A 60 6.49 9.09 -12.61
C THR A 60 5.35 8.23 -13.13
N LEU A 61 5.46 6.90 -13.02
CA LEU A 61 4.38 5.99 -13.41
C LEU A 61 3.12 6.19 -12.57
N GLN A 62 3.25 6.36 -11.25
CA GLN A 62 2.11 6.64 -10.38
C GLN A 62 1.41 7.96 -10.76
N TYR A 63 2.19 9.00 -11.00
CA TYR A 63 1.66 10.27 -11.47
C TYR A 63 0.90 10.10 -12.79
N LEU A 64 1.50 9.42 -13.77
CA LEU A 64 0.86 9.14 -15.05
C LEU A 64 -0.46 8.40 -14.88
N VAL A 65 -0.52 7.37 -14.03
CA VAL A 65 -1.77 6.62 -13.75
C VAL A 65 -2.80 7.50 -13.05
N SER A 66 -2.38 8.37 -12.12
CA SER A 66 -3.32 9.26 -11.39
C SER A 66 -3.94 10.35 -12.26
N THR A 67 -3.26 10.78 -13.32
CA THR A 67 -3.72 11.82 -14.25
C THR A 67 -4.09 11.25 -15.62
N TYR A 68 -4.27 9.94 -15.71
CA TYR A 68 -4.44 9.25 -16.98
C TYR A 68 -5.77 9.65 -17.63
N LYS A 69 -5.76 9.98 -18.93
CA LYS A 69 -6.94 10.54 -19.60
C LYS A 69 -7.99 9.51 -19.98
N LYS A 70 -7.67 8.21 -19.88
CA LYS A 70 -8.54 7.12 -20.27
C LYS A 70 -8.90 6.25 -19.06
N PRO A 71 -10.09 5.63 -19.05
CA PRO A 71 -10.47 4.74 -17.97
C PRO A 71 -9.44 3.62 -17.77
N LEU A 72 -8.98 3.46 -16.54
CA LEU A 72 -8.06 2.42 -16.14
C LEU A 72 -8.73 1.45 -15.16
N VAL A 73 -8.73 0.17 -15.53
CA VAL A 73 -9.34 -0.93 -14.77
C VAL A 73 -8.24 -1.81 -14.19
N ALA A 74 -8.06 -1.80 -12.88
CA ALA A 74 -7.16 -2.71 -12.18
C ALA A 74 -7.91 -3.95 -11.69
N ILE A 75 -7.52 -5.12 -12.19
CA ILE A 75 -8.03 -6.43 -11.74
C ILE A 75 -7.03 -7.00 -10.74
N LEU A 76 -7.39 -6.93 -9.46
CA LEU A 76 -6.56 -7.20 -8.29
C LEU A 76 -6.75 -8.62 -7.78
N ASP A 77 -6.54 -9.63 -8.63
CA ASP A 77 -6.68 -11.04 -8.24
C ASP A 77 -5.38 -11.58 -7.64
N GLY A 78 -5.44 -12.04 -6.38
CA GLY A 78 -4.28 -12.55 -5.64
C GLY A 78 -3.57 -11.51 -4.78
N VAL A 79 -2.27 -11.69 -4.54
CA VAL A 79 -1.46 -10.78 -3.70
C VAL A 79 -1.27 -9.42 -4.37
N VAL A 80 -1.56 -8.34 -3.61
CA VAL A 80 -1.44 -6.92 -4.00
C VAL A 80 -0.63 -6.19 -2.95
N MET A 81 0.67 -6.02 -3.18
CA MET A 81 1.58 -5.40 -2.22
C MET A 81 2.59 -4.46 -2.91
N GLY A 82 3.11 -3.51 -2.14
CA GLY A 82 4.19 -2.60 -2.53
C GLY A 82 3.90 -1.75 -3.76
N GLY A 83 4.91 -1.54 -4.60
CA GLY A 83 4.80 -0.63 -5.75
C GLY A 83 3.65 -0.96 -6.72
N GLY A 84 3.26 -2.24 -6.85
CA GLY A 84 2.09 -2.61 -7.65
C GLY A 84 0.76 -2.22 -6.99
N ALA A 85 0.68 -2.36 -5.66
CA ALA A 85 -0.45 -1.84 -4.88
C ALA A 85 -0.58 -0.32 -5.10
N ALA A 86 0.49 0.44 -4.88
CA ALA A 86 0.53 1.89 -5.04
C ALA A 86 0.04 2.36 -6.42
N VAL A 87 0.55 1.76 -7.49
CA VAL A 87 0.13 2.09 -8.87
C VAL A 87 -1.33 1.74 -9.09
N SER A 88 -1.79 0.57 -8.64
CA SER A 88 -3.15 0.11 -8.88
C SER A 88 -4.22 0.84 -8.07
N MET A 89 -3.87 1.37 -6.89
CA MET A 89 -4.80 2.13 -6.05
C MET A 89 -5.26 3.45 -6.68
N LEU A 90 -4.50 3.96 -7.65
CA LEU A 90 -4.78 5.18 -8.40
C LEU A 90 -5.73 4.95 -9.59
N ALA A 91 -6.09 3.70 -9.90
CA ALA A 91 -7.02 3.35 -10.97
C ALA A 91 -8.46 3.83 -10.71
N ASP A 92 -9.21 4.11 -11.77
CA ASP A 92 -10.65 4.45 -11.71
C ASP A 92 -11.46 3.27 -11.16
N PHE A 93 -11.23 2.07 -11.71
CA PHE A 93 -11.92 0.85 -11.32
C PHE A 93 -10.93 -0.11 -10.67
N LYS A 94 -11.17 -0.45 -9.40
CA LYS A 94 -10.37 -1.37 -8.61
C LYS A 94 -11.22 -2.58 -8.30
N ILE A 95 -11.02 -3.63 -9.10
CA ILE A 95 -11.80 -4.86 -9.05
C ILE A 95 -11.04 -5.87 -8.22
N VAL A 96 -11.64 -6.31 -7.13
CA VAL A 96 -11.08 -7.31 -6.21
C VAL A 96 -11.88 -8.61 -6.26
N THR A 97 -11.25 -9.69 -5.84
CA THR A 97 -11.80 -11.05 -5.81
C THR A 97 -11.72 -11.65 -4.41
N GLU A 98 -12.24 -12.87 -4.27
CA GLU A 98 -12.06 -13.69 -3.07
C GLU A 98 -10.59 -14.09 -2.82
N ASN A 99 -9.70 -13.98 -3.80
CA ASN A 99 -8.28 -14.28 -3.67
C ASN A 99 -7.43 -13.05 -3.32
N THR A 100 -8.01 -11.85 -3.37
CA THR A 100 -7.27 -10.62 -3.12
C THR A 100 -6.73 -10.59 -1.71
N VAL A 101 -5.43 -10.33 -1.58
CA VAL A 101 -4.75 -10.07 -0.30
C VAL A 101 -3.94 -8.79 -0.44
N PHE A 102 -4.39 -7.73 0.20
CA PHE A 102 -3.76 -6.42 0.17
C PHE A 102 -2.99 -6.14 1.45
N SER A 103 -1.81 -5.55 1.32
CA SER A 103 -1.01 -5.06 2.44
C SER A 103 0.01 -4.03 1.97
N VAL A 104 0.41 -3.16 2.89
CA VAL A 104 1.47 -2.17 2.71
C VAL A 104 2.59 -2.45 3.72
N PRO A 105 3.36 -3.55 3.52
CA PRO A 105 4.39 -3.95 4.47
C PRO A 105 5.54 -2.93 4.59
N GLU A 106 5.70 -2.04 3.60
CA GLU A 106 6.76 -1.03 3.60
C GLU A 106 6.59 0.06 4.66
N GLY A 107 5.37 0.28 5.16
CA GLY A 107 5.15 1.20 6.27
C GLY A 107 5.82 0.71 7.57
N ALA A 108 5.89 -0.60 7.79
CA ALA A 108 6.68 -1.19 8.88
C ALA A 108 8.21 -1.01 8.68
N LEU A 109 8.63 -0.77 7.44
CA LEU A 109 10.02 -0.46 7.08
C LEU A 109 10.29 1.06 7.01
N GLY A 110 9.30 1.89 7.36
CA GLY A 110 9.42 3.35 7.36
C GLY A 110 9.41 4.01 5.98
N SER A 111 8.99 3.30 4.93
CA SER A 111 8.98 3.79 3.55
C SER A 111 7.55 3.83 3.00
N SER A 112 7.08 5.00 2.58
CA SER A 112 5.84 5.13 1.79
C SER A 112 6.18 5.14 0.30
N ILE A 113 5.53 4.29 -0.48
CA ILE A 113 5.72 4.22 -1.94
C ILE A 113 4.53 4.89 -2.66
N GLY A 114 3.98 5.97 -2.09
CA GLY A 114 2.85 6.70 -2.69
C GLY A 114 1.47 6.19 -2.28
N ASP A 115 1.40 5.14 -1.45
CA ASP A 115 0.15 4.62 -0.89
C ASP A 115 -0.52 5.60 0.07
N SER A 116 0.23 6.59 0.59
CA SER A 116 -0.27 7.59 1.53
C SER A 116 -1.48 8.36 1.01
N TYR A 117 -1.57 8.61 -0.30
CA TYR A 117 -2.73 9.29 -0.89
C TYR A 117 -4.02 8.49 -0.69
N SER A 118 -4.01 7.21 -1.03
CA SER A 118 -5.19 6.35 -0.95
C SER A 118 -5.51 5.98 0.50
N LEU A 119 -4.48 5.69 1.31
CA LEU A 119 -4.65 5.33 2.72
C LEU A 119 -5.18 6.49 3.57
N SER A 120 -4.71 7.73 3.35
CA SER A 120 -5.16 8.89 4.14
C SER A 120 -6.61 9.30 3.90
N ARG A 121 -7.31 8.62 2.99
CA ARG A 121 -8.72 8.89 2.63
C ARG A 121 -9.65 7.78 3.11
N LEU A 122 -9.11 6.78 3.82
CA LEU A 122 -9.90 5.73 4.41
C LEU A 122 -10.66 6.24 5.65
N PRO A 123 -11.74 5.54 6.05
CA PRO A 123 -12.53 5.95 7.20
C PRO A 123 -11.72 6.07 8.49
N GLY A 124 -11.85 7.21 9.18
CA GLY A 124 -11.21 7.45 10.47
C GLY A 124 -9.69 7.33 10.39
N TYR A 125 -9.12 6.49 11.25
CA TYR A 125 -7.67 6.25 11.34
C TYR A 125 -7.26 4.88 10.77
N PHE A 126 -8.09 4.33 9.87
CA PHE A 126 -7.83 2.99 9.30
C PHE A 126 -6.61 2.99 8.38
N GLY A 127 -6.37 4.07 7.65
CA GLY A 127 -5.19 4.21 6.78
C GLY A 127 -3.88 4.15 7.54
N GLU A 128 -3.80 4.86 8.67
CA GLU A 128 -2.67 4.87 9.59
C GLU A 128 -2.45 3.48 10.18
N TYR A 129 -3.54 2.79 10.54
CA TYR A 129 -3.46 1.42 11.03
C TYR A 129 -2.88 0.46 9.98
N LEU A 130 -3.39 0.50 8.74
CA LEU A 130 -2.85 -0.34 7.65
C LEU A 130 -1.37 -0.01 7.38
N ALA A 131 -1.02 1.28 7.32
CA ALA A 131 0.34 1.72 7.04
C ALA A 131 1.32 1.32 8.16
N LEU A 132 0.99 1.56 9.43
CA LEU A 132 1.91 1.34 10.55
C LEU A 132 2.05 -0.14 10.91
N THR A 133 1.00 -0.95 10.73
CA THR A 133 1.02 -2.36 11.14
C THR A 133 1.33 -3.33 10.01
N GLY A 134 1.16 -2.91 8.74
CA GLY A 134 1.29 -3.80 7.59
C GLY A 134 0.26 -4.94 7.59
N VAL A 135 -0.82 -4.83 8.36
CA VAL A 135 -1.85 -5.88 8.44
C VAL A 135 -2.44 -6.15 7.06
N GLN A 136 -2.74 -7.42 6.80
CA GLN A 136 -3.35 -7.85 5.56
C GLN A 136 -4.86 -7.73 5.64
N ILE A 137 -5.47 -7.24 4.57
CA ILE A 137 -6.92 -7.22 4.39
C ILE A 137 -7.29 -7.95 3.10
N ASP A 138 -8.45 -8.62 3.11
CA ASP A 138 -8.94 -9.31 1.91
C ASP A 138 -9.79 -8.42 1.00
N GLY A 139 -10.17 -8.94 -0.16
CA GLY A 139 -10.99 -8.21 -1.13
C GLY A 139 -12.35 -7.72 -0.59
N ALA A 140 -12.97 -8.45 0.35
CA ALA A 140 -14.22 -8.01 0.97
C ALA A 140 -13.99 -6.78 1.84
N GLU A 141 -12.91 -6.79 2.62
CA GLU A 141 -12.53 -5.67 3.49
C GLU A 141 -12.07 -4.45 2.70
N MET A 142 -11.40 -4.64 1.55
CA MET A 142 -11.05 -3.54 0.65
C MET A 142 -12.28 -2.80 0.12
N ILE A 143 -13.39 -3.51 -0.14
CA ILE A 143 -14.65 -2.90 -0.57
C ILE A 143 -15.27 -2.12 0.58
N GLU A 144 -15.33 -2.72 1.77
CA GLU A 144 -15.97 -2.12 2.93
C GLU A 144 -15.26 -0.84 3.39
N CYS A 145 -13.92 -0.80 3.38
CA CYS A 145 -13.16 0.39 3.72
C CYS A 145 -13.05 1.42 2.58
N GLY A 146 -13.56 1.11 1.37
CA GLY A 146 -13.52 2.00 0.22
C GLY A 146 -12.21 2.03 -0.57
N LEU A 147 -11.27 1.09 -0.31
CA LEU A 147 -10.05 0.93 -1.11
C LEU A 147 -10.34 0.36 -2.51
N ALA A 148 -11.28 -0.57 -2.61
CA ALA A 148 -11.71 -1.16 -3.88
C ALA A 148 -13.10 -0.66 -4.27
N THR A 149 -13.41 -0.67 -5.57
CA THR A 149 -14.70 -0.18 -6.07
C THR A 149 -15.68 -1.31 -6.38
N HIS A 150 -15.21 -2.48 -6.82
CA HIS A 150 -16.08 -3.58 -7.25
C HIS A 150 -15.52 -4.92 -6.77
N PHE A 151 -16.41 -5.80 -6.28
CA PHE A 151 -16.07 -7.19 -5.97
C PHE A 151 -16.64 -8.12 -7.04
N VAL A 152 -15.79 -8.96 -7.62
CA VAL A 152 -16.15 -9.93 -8.66
C VAL A 152 -15.47 -11.25 -8.33
N PHE A 153 -16.20 -12.36 -8.42
CA PHE A 153 -15.58 -13.67 -8.17
C PHE A 153 -14.53 -13.99 -9.24
N SER A 154 -13.43 -14.63 -8.85
CA SER A 154 -12.32 -14.97 -9.76
C SER A 154 -12.79 -15.75 -11.00
N LYS A 155 -13.79 -16.64 -10.84
CA LYS A 155 -14.42 -17.40 -11.93
C LYS A 155 -15.09 -16.53 -13.00
N ASP A 156 -15.53 -15.32 -12.64
CA ASP A 156 -16.27 -14.40 -13.49
C ASP A 156 -15.34 -13.35 -14.16
N LEU A 157 -14.03 -13.35 -13.83
CA LEU A 157 -13.06 -12.41 -14.40
C LEU A 157 -12.89 -12.55 -15.91
N ARG A 158 -12.77 -13.77 -16.43
CA ARG A 158 -12.65 -13.98 -17.90
C ARG A 158 -13.87 -13.45 -18.66
N PRO A 159 -15.12 -13.79 -18.26
CA PRO A 159 -16.31 -13.16 -18.83
C PRO A 159 -16.32 -11.63 -18.75
N LEU A 160 -15.88 -11.06 -17.63
CA LEU A 160 -15.78 -9.61 -17.45
C LEU A 160 -14.75 -8.99 -18.40
N GLU A 161 -13.56 -9.56 -18.51
CA GLU A 161 -12.51 -9.10 -19.43
C GLU A 161 -13.02 -9.12 -20.89
N ASN A 162 -13.64 -10.22 -21.33
CA ASN A 162 -14.24 -10.32 -22.66
C ASN A 162 -15.33 -9.27 -22.92
N ALA A 163 -16.03 -8.82 -21.88
CA ALA A 163 -17.02 -7.76 -21.98
C ALA A 163 -16.35 -6.38 -22.06
N LEU A 164 -15.30 -6.14 -21.28
CA LEU A 164 -14.50 -4.90 -21.30
C LEU A 164 -13.78 -4.71 -22.65
N GLU A 165 -13.29 -5.79 -23.27
CA GLU A 165 -12.65 -5.74 -24.59
C GLU A 165 -13.59 -5.26 -25.70
N LYS A 166 -14.91 -5.38 -25.52
CA LYS A 166 -15.93 -4.96 -26.48
C LYS A 166 -16.42 -3.53 -26.27
N VAL A 167 -15.88 -2.83 -25.28
CA VAL A 167 -16.22 -1.42 -25.02
C VAL A 167 -15.72 -0.56 -26.16
N ASP A 168 -16.62 0.24 -26.74
CA ASP A 168 -16.36 1.11 -27.89
C ASP A 168 -16.19 2.60 -27.52
N SER A 169 -16.42 2.95 -26.25
CA SER A 169 -16.37 4.31 -25.72
C SER A 169 -15.58 4.40 -24.40
N PRO A 170 -14.78 5.45 -24.16
CA PRO A 170 -14.10 5.68 -22.88
C PRO A 170 -15.04 6.24 -21.78
N ASP A 171 -16.36 6.17 -21.96
CA ASP A 171 -17.31 6.65 -20.95
C ASP A 171 -17.25 5.80 -19.68
N THR A 172 -16.80 6.41 -18.58
CA THR A 172 -16.66 5.76 -17.28
C THR A 172 -18.01 5.31 -16.71
N SER A 173 -19.12 5.99 -17.05
CA SER A 173 -20.46 5.59 -16.61
C SER A 173 -20.88 4.27 -17.25
N ALA A 174 -20.74 4.15 -18.59
CA ALA A 174 -21.01 2.91 -19.31
C ALA A 174 -20.11 1.75 -18.84
N ILE A 175 -18.82 2.00 -18.62
CA ILE A 175 -17.88 0.99 -18.09
C ILE A 175 -18.29 0.55 -16.68
N SER A 176 -18.64 1.50 -15.80
CA SER A 176 -19.15 1.17 -14.46
C SER A 176 -20.40 0.29 -14.52
N GLN A 177 -21.36 0.63 -15.38
CA GLN A 177 -22.58 -0.16 -15.58
C GLN A 177 -22.29 -1.57 -16.10
N LEU A 178 -21.29 -1.72 -16.97
CA LEU A 178 -20.84 -3.02 -17.45
C LEU A 178 -20.25 -3.86 -16.31
N ILE A 179 -19.32 -3.30 -15.53
CA ILE A 179 -18.68 -4.01 -14.41
C ILE A 179 -19.74 -4.41 -13.37
N ARG A 180 -20.74 -3.56 -13.10
CA ARG A 180 -21.86 -3.84 -12.18
C ARG A 180 -22.63 -5.12 -12.51
N LYS A 181 -22.65 -5.57 -13.76
CA LYS A 181 -23.32 -6.82 -14.17
C LYS A 181 -22.62 -8.08 -13.62
N PHE A 182 -21.35 -7.95 -13.25
CA PHE A 182 -20.53 -9.03 -12.69
C PHE A 182 -20.30 -8.89 -11.19
N MET A 183 -20.80 -7.81 -10.58
CA MET A 183 -20.60 -7.55 -9.16
C MET A 183 -21.35 -8.54 -8.29
N HIS A 184 -20.70 -8.91 -7.19
CA HIS A 184 -21.33 -9.63 -6.10
C HIS A 184 -21.17 -8.85 -4.80
N LYS A 185 -22.12 -9.02 -3.87
CA LYS A 185 -21.93 -8.50 -2.52
C LYS A 185 -20.94 -9.42 -1.79
N PRO A 186 -19.77 -8.93 -1.35
CA PRO A 186 -18.84 -9.76 -0.61
C PRO A 186 -19.39 -10.10 0.77
N ASN A 187 -18.95 -11.23 1.33
CA ASN A 187 -19.26 -11.61 2.71
C ASN A 187 -18.09 -11.20 3.62
N ILE A 188 -18.33 -10.33 4.58
CA ILE A 188 -17.32 -9.90 5.54
C ILE A 188 -17.22 -10.95 6.65
N LYS A 189 -15.99 -11.41 6.91
CA LYS A 189 -15.72 -12.36 7.98
C LYS A 189 -16.05 -11.76 9.34
N GLN A 190 -16.58 -12.56 10.27
CA GLN A 190 -16.92 -12.11 11.62
C GLN A 190 -15.73 -11.46 12.35
N HIS A 191 -14.52 -11.97 12.13
CA HIS A 191 -13.27 -11.45 12.69
C HIS A 191 -12.46 -10.62 11.69
N SER A 192 -13.12 -9.89 10.78
CA SER A 192 -12.44 -8.99 9.86
C SER A 192 -11.63 -7.93 10.61
N VAL A 193 -10.52 -7.51 10.01
CA VAL A 193 -9.71 -6.38 10.43
C VAL A 193 -10.55 -5.11 10.43
N TYR A 194 -11.41 -4.92 9.43
CA TYR A 194 -12.29 -3.76 9.34
C TYR A 194 -13.30 -3.67 10.50
N ASN A 195 -13.79 -4.79 11.05
CA ASN A 195 -14.69 -4.77 12.22
C ASN A 195 -14.02 -4.17 13.47
N ARG A 196 -12.69 -4.03 13.48
CA ARG A 196 -11.92 -3.39 14.56
C ARG A 196 -11.86 -1.86 14.41
N LEU A 197 -12.47 -1.28 13.38
CA LEU A 197 -12.45 0.16 13.11
C LEU A 197 -12.76 1.04 14.34
N PRO A 198 -13.76 0.73 15.20
CA PRO A 198 -14.00 1.53 16.41
C PRO A 198 -12.79 1.56 17.36
N THR A 199 -12.15 0.41 17.57
CA THR A 199 -10.94 0.29 18.41
C THR A 199 -9.75 0.97 17.73
N VAL A 200 -9.60 0.80 16.41
CA VAL A 200 -8.58 1.48 15.62
C VAL A 200 -8.71 2.99 15.78
N ASN A 201 -9.91 3.56 15.62
CA ASN A 201 -10.12 5.00 15.78
C ASN A 201 -9.77 5.50 17.19
N LYS A 202 -10.06 4.70 18.22
CA LYS A 202 -9.67 5.03 19.61
C LYS A 202 -8.16 5.00 19.80
N CYS A 203 -7.46 4.02 19.23
CA CYS A 203 -6.01 3.85 19.42
C CYS A 203 -5.17 4.75 18.52
N PHE A 204 -5.55 4.89 17.26
CA PHE A 204 -4.75 5.54 16.21
C PHE A 204 -5.04 7.04 16.08
N SER A 205 -5.85 7.62 16.97
CA SER A 205 -6.13 9.06 17.03
C SER A 205 -5.08 9.89 17.75
N GLY A 206 -4.01 9.28 18.27
CA GLY A 206 -2.88 9.99 18.87
C GLY A 206 -2.10 10.81 17.85
N GLU A 207 -1.56 11.96 18.27
CA GLU A 207 -0.77 12.84 17.39
C GLU A 207 0.62 12.25 17.08
N THR A 208 1.13 11.38 17.96
CA THR A 208 2.43 10.72 17.83
C THR A 208 2.30 9.20 17.86
N VAL A 209 3.33 8.50 17.35
CA VAL A 209 3.37 7.03 17.42
C VAL A 209 3.41 6.57 18.88
N GLU A 210 4.08 7.32 19.74
CA GLU A 210 4.14 7.11 21.18
C GLU A 210 2.75 7.19 21.82
N ASP A 211 1.93 8.17 21.44
CA ASP A 211 0.55 8.28 21.92
C ASP A 211 -0.31 7.08 21.48
N ILE A 212 -0.14 6.64 20.24
CA ILE A 212 -0.82 5.46 19.70
C ILE A 212 -0.43 4.21 20.50
N LEU A 213 0.87 4.02 20.76
CA LEU A 213 1.37 2.90 21.56
C LEU A 213 0.83 2.94 22.99
N LEU A 214 0.81 4.10 23.64
CA LEU A 214 0.24 4.27 24.97
C LEU A 214 -1.27 3.95 24.99
N SER A 215 -2.01 4.36 23.96
CA SER A 215 -3.43 4.05 23.83
C SER A 215 -3.67 2.55 23.67
N LEU A 216 -2.86 1.87 22.85
CA LEU A 216 -2.91 0.41 22.68
C LEU A 216 -2.62 -0.34 24.00
N VAL A 217 -1.59 0.08 24.74
CA VAL A 217 -1.25 -0.51 26.04
C VAL A 217 -2.38 -0.35 27.05
N ARG A 218 -3.03 0.82 27.10
CA ARG A 218 -4.16 1.06 28.00
C ARG A 218 -5.33 0.12 27.73
N ILE A 219 -5.74 -0.02 26.47
CA ILE A 219 -6.84 -0.94 26.10
C ILE A 219 -6.48 -2.38 26.46
N PHE A 220 -5.25 -2.81 26.20
CA PHE A 220 -4.81 -4.16 26.53
C PHE A 220 -4.87 -4.45 28.04
N VAL A 221 -4.47 -3.48 28.88
CA VAL A 221 -4.55 -3.60 30.35
C VAL A 221 -6.01 -3.61 30.83
N GLU A 222 -6.87 -2.76 30.25
CA GLU A 222 -8.32 -2.72 30.54
C GLU A 222 -8.99 -4.07 30.19
N GLU A 223 -8.67 -4.66 29.03
CA GLU A 223 -9.20 -5.98 28.64
C GLU A 223 -8.69 -7.12 29.54
N LYS A 224 -7.41 -7.07 29.95
CA LYS A 224 -6.81 -8.06 30.88
C LYS A 224 -7.32 -7.95 32.32
N THR A 225 -7.69 -6.75 32.76
CA THR A 225 -8.28 -6.55 34.09
C THR A 225 -9.72 -7.06 34.15
N VAL A 226 -10.40 -7.16 33.00
CA VAL A 226 -11.75 -7.75 32.88
C VAL A 226 -11.69 -9.28 32.69
N ASN A 227 -10.71 -9.82 31.95
CA ASN A 227 -10.49 -11.25 31.76
C ASN A 227 -9.28 -11.74 32.57
N SER A 228 -9.54 -12.15 33.82
CA SER A 228 -8.53 -12.60 34.79
C SER A 228 -7.97 -14.01 34.55
N ASP A 229 -7.58 -14.33 33.31
CA ASP A 229 -6.74 -15.49 33.01
C ASP A 229 -5.45 -15.03 32.32
N VAL A 230 -4.33 -15.24 33.03
CA VAL A 230 -3.00 -14.71 32.71
C VAL A 230 -2.44 -15.42 31.47
N TYR A 231 -2.55 -14.81 30.30
CA TYR A 231 -1.63 -15.07 29.20
C TYR A 231 -0.35 -14.23 29.40
N GLU A 232 0.72 -14.93 29.75
CA GLU A 232 2.09 -14.41 29.77
C GLU A 232 2.50 -14.04 28.35
N TRP A 233 2.58 -12.73 28.08
CA TRP A 233 2.99 -12.21 26.79
C TRP A 233 4.52 -12.27 26.71
N GLN A 234 5.05 -13.01 25.74
CA GLN A 234 6.44 -12.88 25.31
C GLN A 234 6.49 -11.95 24.09
N PRO A 235 7.12 -10.76 24.19
CA PRO A 235 7.34 -9.90 23.03
C PRO A 235 8.13 -10.66 21.97
N SER A 236 7.60 -10.73 20.75
CA SER A 236 8.44 -11.01 19.59
C SER A 236 9.32 -9.79 19.30
N LYS A 237 10.53 -9.78 19.89
CA LYS A 237 11.72 -8.99 19.53
C LYS A 237 11.48 -7.56 19.04
N LEU A 238 11.31 -6.65 20.00
CA LEU A 238 11.58 -5.22 19.87
C LEU A 238 12.53 -4.80 21.01
N GLU A 239 13.59 -5.58 21.19
CA GLU A 239 14.70 -5.18 22.05
C GLU A 239 15.70 -4.38 21.22
N LEU A 240 16.13 -3.25 21.81
CA LEU A 240 17.23 -2.34 21.41
C LEU A 240 16.86 -1.14 20.53
N VAL A 241 16.09 -0.20 21.09
CA VAL A 241 16.31 1.23 20.83
C VAL A 241 16.64 1.89 22.17
N THR A 242 17.89 2.28 22.37
CA THR A 242 18.34 2.98 23.58
C THR A 242 18.37 4.48 23.38
N LYS A 243 18.30 5.25 24.46
CA LYS A 243 18.34 6.73 24.46
C LYS A 243 19.58 7.30 23.74
N GLU A 244 20.72 6.61 23.82
CA GLU A 244 21.96 6.96 23.11
C GLU A 244 21.90 6.78 21.58
N MET A 245 20.95 5.98 21.05
CA MET A 245 20.71 5.85 19.61
C MET A 245 19.84 7.00 19.09
N VAL A 246 18.94 7.52 19.93
CA VAL A 246 18.11 8.69 19.63
C VAL A 246 18.99 9.95 19.61
N ASP A 247 19.84 10.15 20.62
CA ASP A 247 20.68 11.36 20.72
C ASP A 247 21.73 11.45 19.59
N ARG A 248 22.30 10.32 19.15
CA ARG A 248 23.25 10.29 18.01
C ARG A 248 22.64 10.63 16.65
N CYS A 249 21.34 10.42 16.47
CA CYS A 249 20.63 10.78 15.25
C CYS A 249 20.47 12.30 15.10
N PHE A 250 20.44 13.05 16.21
CA PHE A 250 20.21 14.48 16.20
C PHE A 250 21.50 15.32 16.21
N ASP A 251 22.62 14.82 16.77
CA ASP A 251 23.91 15.54 16.78
C ASP A 251 24.55 15.74 15.39
N LYS A 252 24.29 14.84 14.43
CA LYS A 252 24.87 14.93 13.07
C LYS A 252 24.14 15.90 12.13
N LEU A 253 22.97 16.39 12.49
CA LEU A 253 22.14 17.27 11.63
C LEU A 253 22.54 18.75 11.73
N VAL A 254 23.38 19.13 12.69
CA VAL A 254 23.68 20.55 12.99
C VAL A 254 24.80 21.13 12.13
N ASN A 255 25.59 20.32 11.41
CA ASN A 255 26.92 20.75 10.90
C ASN A 255 27.17 20.79 9.39
N GLU A 256 26.18 20.73 8.49
CA GLU A 256 26.43 21.00 7.07
C GLU A 256 25.46 22.03 6.47
N LYS A 257 25.99 23.24 6.29
CA LYS A 257 25.34 24.40 5.67
C LYS A 257 25.21 24.22 4.15
N ASN A 258 24.03 24.59 3.63
CA ASN A 258 23.62 24.80 2.24
C ASN A 258 22.91 23.62 1.53
N LEU A 259 21.60 23.50 1.78
CA LEU A 259 20.63 22.77 0.95
C LEU A 259 19.25 23.50 0.94
N GLU A 260 19.26 24.82 0.69
CA GLU A 260 18.08 25.70 0.82
C GLU A 260 16.98 25.56 -0.26
N PHE A 261 17.06 24.62 -1.20
CA PHE A 261 16.04 24.49 -2.26
C PHE A 261 15.36 23.11 -2.39
N LEU A 262 15.47 22.23 -1.38
CA LEU A 262 14.74 20.94 -1.34
C LEU A 262 14.11 20.69 0.05
N ILE A 263 13.23 21.58 0.50
CA ILE A 263 12.56 21.42 1.79
C ILE A 263 11.28 20.58 1.64
N SER A 264 11.38 19.30 1.99
CA SER A 264 10.32 18.48 2.57
C SER A 264 10.73 18.15 4.02
N PRO A 265 9.81 18.04 5.00
CA PRO A 265 10.17 17.83 6.41
C PRO A 265 10.93 16.51 6.59
N SER A 266 12.12 16.59 7.18
CA SER A 266 13.09 15.50 7.25
C SER A 266 12.70 14.40 8.25
N ARG A 267 12.52 13.15 7.76
CA ARG A 267 12.61 11.92 8.57
C ARG A 267 13.54 10.88 7.92
N SER A 268 14.64 10.66 8.66
CA SER A 268 15.60 9.53 8.72
C SER A 268 16.20 8.91 7.46
N LYS A 269 17.54 8.94 7.42
CA LYS A 269 18.43 8.05 6.66
C LYS A 269 18.37 6.63 7.25
N LEU A 270 18.10 5.63 6.41
CA LEU A 270 18.08 4.20 6.75
C LEU A 270 19.02 3.45 5.79
N VAL A 271 20.32 3.39 6.09
CA VAL A 271 21.24 2.35 5.61
C VAL A 271 22.30 2.21 6.70
N ASP A 272 22.36 1.07 7.40
CA ASP A 272 23.62 0.45 7.92
C ASP A 272 23.46 -0.79 8.84
N ASN A 273 22.26 -1.32 9.14
CA ASN A 273 22.13 -2.47 10.08
C ASN A 273 21.86 -3.86 9.47
N ILE A 274 22.50 -4.24 8.36
CA ILE A 274 22.52 -5.68 7.94
C ILE A 274 23.94 -6.14 7.60
N VAL A 275 24.93 -5.90 8.48
CA VAL A 275 26.14 -6.75 8.55
C VAL A 275 26.71 -6.76 9.97
N SER A 276 26.19 -7.63 10.86
CA SER A 276 27.00 -8.33 11.89
C SER A 276 26.13 -9.26 12.75
N SER A 277 25.68 -10.36 12.15
CA SER A 277 25.34 -11.56 12.92
C SER A 277 25.86 -12.80 12.21
N LYS A 278 27.19 -12.81 12.04
CA LYS A 278 28.06 -14.00 11.93
C LYS A 278 29.50 -13.54 11.76
N LEU A 279 30.15 -13.30 12.90
CA LEU A 279 31.52 -13.69 13.25
C LEU A 279 31.73 -13.33 14.73
#